data_AF-A0A959UTK7-F1
#
_entry.id   AF-A0A959UTK7-F1
#
_cell.length_a   1.000
_cell.length_b   1.000
_cell.length_c   1.000
_cell.angle_alpha   90.00
_cell.angle_beta   90.00
_cell.angle_gamma   90.00
#
_symmetry.space_group_name_H-M   'P 1'
#
loop_
_entity.id
_entity.type
_entity.pdbx_description
1 polymer ?
#
loop_
_entity_poly.entity_id
_entity_poly.type
_entity_poly.pdbx_seq_one_letter_code
_entity_poly.pdbx_strand_id
1 'polypeptide(L)'
;MTPIPVVRSLELHCEGPVLLSPADALPLRAPSDGRVHAWYAPLDRLDPFRSTWVEHLDPNERDRAERFRFARDRRRFELAHGLLRTILGHYLGRPPRSLAFERGPHGKPALTTGGLEFNLSDTKDAVLVGISSGQAIGADIETSDREVDHLAVGDHYFVPDEMEAIRAAGEGSKERFLLYWTR
;
A
#
# COMPACT_ATOMS: atom_id res chain seq x y z
N MET A 1 1.29 -12.77 30.63
CA MET A 1 1.14 -13.57 29.40
C MET A 1 1.56 -12.68 28.24
N THR A 2 2.71 -12.97 27.62
CA THR A 2 3.12 -12.27 26.38
C THR A 2 2.14 -12.69 25.28
N PRO A 3 1.45 -11.78 24.58
CA PRO A 3 0.57 -12.17 23.50
C PRO A 3 1.39 -12.91 22.45
N ILE A 4 0.89 -14.09 22.04
CA ILE A 4 1.45 -14.82 20.90
C ILE A 4 1.36 -13.86 19.70
N PRO A 5 2.46 -13.56 19.01
CA PRO A 5 2.40 -12.71 17.83
C PRO A 5 1.48 -13.40 16.82
N VAL A 6 0.38 -12.71 16.46
CA VAL A 6 -0.49 -13.17 15.38
C VAL A 6 0.36 -13.12 14.11
N VAL A 7 0.80 -14.30 13.64
CA VAL A 7 1.46 -14.41 12.35
C VAL A 7 0.39 -14.17 11.30
N ARG A 8 0.55 -13.08 10.55
CA ARG A 8 -0.31 -12.76 9.41
C ARG A 8 0.42 -13.17 8.15
N SER A 9 -0.22 -14.02 7.35
CA SER A 9 0.29 -14.35 6.01
C SER A 9 0.04 -13.17 5.07
N LEU A 10 1.05 -12.80 4.30
CA LEU A 10 0.92 -11.88 3.18
C LEU A 10 0.97 -12.70 1.90
N GLU A 11 -0.12 -12.68 1.13
CA GLU A 11 -0.17 -13.26 -0.20
C GLU A 11 0.09 -12.16 -1.23
N LEU A 12 1.05 -12.39 -2.11
CA LEU A 12 1.45 -11.45 -3.15
C LEU A 12 1.02 -12.01 -4.50
N HIS A 13 0.15 -11.29 -5.18
CA HIS A 13 -0.23 -11.55 -6.56
C HIS A 13 0.49 -10.54 -7.45
N CYS A 14 1.23 -11.03 -8.44
CA CYS A 14 1.81 -10.20 -9.47
C CYS A 14 1.67 -10.90 -10.82
N GLU A 15 1.47 -10.14 -11.89
CA GLU A 15 1.48 -10.70 -13.24
C GLU A 15 2.93 -11.04 -13.66
N GLY A 16 3.16 -12.31 -14.03
CA GLY A 16 4.46 -12.78 -14.54
C GLY A 16 5.29 -13.60 -13.54
N PRO A 17 6.48 -14.08 -13.95
CA PRO A 17 7.38 -14.83 -13.07
C PRO A 17 7.92 -13.92 -11.97
N VAL A 18 7.54 -14.19 -10.72
CA VAL A 18 7.98 -13.41 -9.55
C VAL A 18 9.15 -14.10 -8.88
N LEU A 19 10.27 -13.39 -8.76
CA LEU A 19 11.34 -13.75 -7.82
C LEU A 19 11.28 -12.78 -6.65
N LEU A 20 10.81 -13.24 -5.50
CA LEU A 20 10.87 -12.47 -4.26
C LEU A 20 12.22 -12.68 -3.61
N SER A 21 12.95 -11.59 -3.41
CA SER A 21 14.15 -11.56 -2.58
C SER A 21 13.94 -10.53 -1.46
N PRO A 22 14.28 -10.84 -0.20
CA PRO A 22 14.38 -9.83 0.84
C PRO A 22 15.25 -8.67 0.35
N ALA A 23 14.85 -7.43 0.65
CA ALA A 23 15.69 -6.29 0.31
C ALA A 23 17.04 -6.41 1.05
N ASP A 24 18.14 -6.39 0.30
CA ASP A 24 19.47 -6.27 0.88
C ASP A 24 19.64 -4.89 1.53
N ALA A 25 20.53 -4.84 2.53
CA ALA A 25 20.73 -3.72 3.44
C ALA A 25 21.01 -2.36 2.77
N LEU A 26 20.81 -1.30 3.57
CA LEU A 26 21.09 0.09 3.21
C LEU A 26 22.51 0.28 2.62
N PRO A 27 22.71 1.20 1.65
CA PRO A 27 21.71 2.11 1.10
C PRO A 27 20.78 1.43 0.08
N LEU A 28 19.51 1.82 0.12
CA LEU A 28 18.54 1.39 -0.88
C LEU A 28 18.92 1.95 -2.24
N ARG A 29 19.08 1.07 -3.23
CA ARG A 29 19.28 1.46 -4.63
C ARG A 29 17.94 1.38 -5.35
N ALA A 30 17.69 2.33 -6.26
CA ALA A 30 16.50 2.30 -7.09
C ALA A 30 16.35 0.93 -7.80
N PRO A 31 15.13 0.40 -7.95
CA PRO A 31 14.89 -0.83 -8.70
C PRO A 31 15.48 -0.72 -10.12
N SER A 32 16.09 -1.79 -10.62
CA SER A 32 16.44 -1.84 -12.05
C SER A 32 15.18 -1.96 -12.91
N ASP A 33 15.30 -1.66 -14.20
CA ASP A 33 14.21 -1.84 -15.17
C ASP A 33 13.54 -3.22 -15.04
N GLY A 34 12.21 -3.24 -15.05
CA GLY A 34 11.39 -4.45 -14.86
C GLY A 34 11.36 -4.99 -13.43
N ARG A 35 11.96 -4.31 -12.45
CA ARG A 35 11.86 -4.66 -11.02
C ARG A 35 11.01 -3.68 -10.24
N VAL A 36 10.31 -4.22 -9.25
CA VAL A 36 9.55 -3.47 -8.26
C VAL A 36 10.08 -3.83 -6.88
N HIS A 37 10.32 -2.84 -6.04
CA HIS A 37 10.53 -3.04 -4.61
C HIS A 37 9.19 -2.86 -3.90
N ALA A 38 8.75 -3.89 -3.17
CA ALA A 38 7.53 -3.86 -2.37
C ALA A 38 7.88 -3.77 -0.88
N TRP A 39 7.33 -2.76 -0.22
CA TRP A 39 7.48 -2.52 1.22
C TRP A 39 6.15 -2.76 1.90
N TYR A 40 6.11 -3.73 2.81
CA TYR A 40 4.93 -4.06 3.58
C TYR A 40 5.20 -3.92 5.07
N ALA A 41 4.24 -3.35 5.80
CA ALA A 41 4.26 -3.37 7.25
C ALA A 41 2.85 -3.34 7.85
N PRO A 42 2.57 -4.19 8.85
CA PRO A 42 1.43 -4.03 9.73
C PRO A 42 1.49 -2.69 10.49
N LEU A 43 0.35 -2.01 10.67
CA LEU A 43 0.32 -0.67 11.26
C LEU A 43 0.82 -0.63 12.71
N ASP A 44 0.60 -1.70 13.49
CA ASP A 44 1.06 -1.83 14.88
C ASP A 44 2.60 -1.87 14.98
N ARG A 45 3.29 -2.42 13.98
CA ARG A 45 4.76 -2.36 13.86
C ARG A 45 5.26 -0.95 13.57
N LEU A 46 4.40 -0.10 13.00
CA LEU A 46 4.74 1.27 12.63
C LEU A 46 4.43 2.30 13.71
N ASP A 47 3.55 1.99 14.66
CA ASP A 47 3.15 2.89 15.76
C ASP A 47 4.32 3.59 16.47
N PRO A 48 5.42 2.90 16.82
CA PRO A 48 6.55 3.54 17.50
C PRO A 48 7.16 4.72 16.72
N PHE A 49 7.01 4.75 15.40
CA PHE A 49 7.55 5.80 14.53
C PHE A 49 6.58 6.95 14.28
N ARG A 50 5.30 6.81 14.67
CA ARG A 50 4.22 7.74 14.29
C ARG A 50 4.54 9.18 14.65
N SER A 51 5.03 9.45 15.86
CA SER A 51 5.34 10.81 16.31
C SER A 51 6.41 11.49 15.45
N THR A 52 7.48 10.76 15.10
CA THR A 52 8.53 11.24 14.19
C THR A 52 7.98 11.43 12.77
N TRP A 53 7.15 10.51 12.30
CA TRP A 53 6.65 10.54 10.93
C TRP A 53 5.60 11.61 10.67
N VAL A 54 4.82 12.00 11.67
CA VAL A 54 3.98 13.21 11.58
C VAL A 54 4.84 14.43 11.22
N GLU A 55 6.08 14.50 11.70
CA GLU A 55 6.98 15.59 11.34
C GLU A 55 7.50 15.52 9.90
N HIS A 56 7.48 14.35 9.26
CA HIS A 56 7.85 14.18 7.86
C HIS A 56 6.78 14.67 6.90
N LEU A 57 5.51 14.72 7.33
CA LEU A 57 4.39 15.16 6.51
C LEU A 57 4.52 16.63 6.11
N ASP A 58 4.15 16.94 4.87
CA ASP A 58 4.02 18.33 4.44
C ASP A 58 2.76 18.99 5.03
N PRO A 59 2.61 20.33 4.92
CA PRO A 59 1.44 21.02 5.45
C PRO A 59 0.10 20.49 4.93
N ASN A 60 0.00 20.15 3.64
CA ASN A 60 -1.25 19.67 3.05
C ASN A 60 -1.64 18.29 3.58
N GLU A 61 -0.66 17.42 3.83
CA GLU A 61 -0.86 16.11 4.44
C GLU A 61 -1.21 16.23 5.92
N ARG A 62 -0.56 17.13 6.68
CA ARG A 62 -0.94 17.41 8.07
C ARG A 62 -2.38 17.90 8.17
N ASP A 63 -2.75 18.88 7.35
CA ASP A 63 -4.13 19.39 7.27
C ASP A 63 -5.14 18.31 6.86
N ARG A 64 -4.74 17.36 6.01
CA ARG A 64 -5.57 16.21 5.65
C ARG A 64 -5.72 15.22 6.81
N ALA A 65 -4.63 14.94 7.52
CA ALA A 65 -4.63 14.06 8.69
C ALA A 65 -5.58 14.59 9.78
N GLU A 66 -5.57 15.90 10.01
CA GLU A 66 -6.41 16.56 11.02
C GLU A 66 -7.90 16.56 10.68
N ARG A 67 -8.26 16.48 9.39
CA ARG A 67 -9.66 16.46 8.93
C ARG A 67 -10.35 15.10 9.06
N PHE A 68 -9.61 14.03 9.38
CA PHE A 68 -10.25 12.73 9.60
C PHE A 68 -11.14 12.74 10.84
N ARG A 69 -12.39 12.31 10.68
CA ARG A 69 -13.36 12.21 11.77
C ARG A 69 -12.95 11.20 12.84
N PHE A 70 -12.35 10.08 12.44
CA PHE A 70 -12.00 9.00 13.35
C PHE A 70 -10.49 8.91 13.55
N ALA A 71 -10.06 8.78 14.81
CA ALA A 71 -8.65 8.70 15.18
C ALA A 71 -7.91 7.54 14.50
N ARG A 72 -8.60 6.43 14.23
CA ARG A 72 -8.03 5.27 13.51
C ARG A 72 -7.66 5.60 12.06
N ASP A 73 -8.49 6.37 11.37
CA ASP A 73 -8.26 6.73 9.97
C ASP A 73 -7.14 7.76 9.88
N ARG A 74 -7.12 8.74 10.80
CA ARG A 74 -5.99 9.66 10.97
C ARG A 74 -4.68 8.92 11.22
N ARG A 75 -4.67 8.00 12.19
CA ARG A 75 -3.50 7.18 12.53
C ARG A 75 -3.00 6.42 11.30
N ARG A 76 -3.89 5.76 10.57
CA ARG A 76 -3.54 5.01 9.37
C ARG A 76 -2.93 5.91 8.31
N PHE A 77 -3.54 7.06 8.04
CA PHE A 77 -3.05 8.04 7.08
C PHE A 77 -1.63 8.51 7.41
N GLU A 78 -1.37 8.91 8.66
CA GLU A 78 -0.06 9.40 9.07
C GLU A 78 1.02 8.31 9.01
N LEU A 79 0.69 7.08 9.39
CA LEU A 79 1.62 5.94 9.30
C LEU A 79 1.95 5.61 7.84
N ALA A 80 0.93 5.56 6.97
CA ALA A 80 1.09 5.26 5.55
C ALA A 80 1.93 6.32 4.83
N HIS A 81 1.58 7.60 4.98
CA HIS A 81 2.30 8.70 4.35
C HIS A 81 3.68 8.94 4.96
N GLY A 82 3.82 8.73 6.27
CA GLY A 82 5.10 8.76 6.97
C GLY A 82 6.09 7.70 6.47
N LEU A 83 5.61 6.46 6.31
CA LEU A 83 6.38 5.35 5.74
C LEU A 83 6.77 5.66 4.30
N LEU A 84 5.82 6.08 3.46
CA LEU A 84 6.05 6.43 2.05
C LEU A 84 7.18 7.47 1.92
N ARG A 85 7.08 8.60 2.64
CA ARG A 85 8.09 9.66 2.58
C ARG A 85 9.46 9.17 3.08
N THR A 86 9.48 8.31 4.09
CA THR A 86 10.72 7.75 4.64
C THR A 86 11.40 6.86 3.61
N ILE A 87 10.65 5.95 2.98
CA ILE A 87 11.15 5.06 1.93
C ILE A 87 11.69 5.86 0.75
N LEU A 88 10.90 6.81 0.22
CA LEU A 88 11.31 7.65 -0.90
C LEU A 88 12.53 8.52 -0.56
N GLY A 89 12.60 9.03 0.67
CA GLY A 89 13.75 9.79 1.16
C GLY A 89 15.03 8.96 1.13
N HIS A 90 14.95 7.68 1.50
CA HIS A 90 16.09 6.77 1.41
C HIS A 90 16.53 6.49 -0.03
N TYR A 91 15.59 6.21 -0.95
CA TYR A 91 15.94 6.00 -2.36
C TYR A 91 16.54 7.24 -3.03
N LEU A 92 16.06 8.43 -2.66
CA LEU A 92 16.47 9.69 -3.27
C LEU A 92 17.65 10.36 -2.54
N GLY A 93 18.07 9.83 -1.38
CA GLY A 93 19.07 10.47 -0.53
C GLY A 93 18.65 11.85 -0.01
N ARG A 94 17.35 12.07 0.22
CA ARG A 94 16.77 13.37 0.60
C ARG A 94 15.99 13.28 1.91
N PRO A 95 15.92 14.37 2.69
CA PRO A 95 15.06 14.42 3.87
C PRO A 95 13.58 14.16 3.47
N PRO A 96 12.84 13.28 4.19
CA PRO A 96 11.45 12.92 3.87
C PRO A 96 10.50 14.12 3.69
N ARG A 97 10.67 15.16 4.53
CA ARG A 97 9.88 16.39 4.49
C ARG A 97 10.19 17.29 3.27
N SER A 98 11.36 17.13 2.67
CA SER A 98 11.78 17.92 1.50
C SER A 98 11.24 17.39 0.17
N LEU A 99 10.57 16.24 0.19
CA LEU A 99 9.96 15.64 -0.99
C LEU A 99 8.71 16.42 -1.36
N ALA A 100 8.62 16.78 -2.64
CA ALA A 100 7.48 17.46 -3.22
C ALA A 100 6.68 16.45 -4.06
N PHE A 101 5.36 16.47 -3.87
CA PHE A 101 4.43 15.65 -4.63
C PHE A 101 3.49 16.55 -5.43
N GLU A 102 3.25 16.17 -6.67
CA GLU A 102 2.18 16.70 -7.49
C GLU A 102 1.02 15.69 -7.54
N ARG A 103 -0.19 16.17 -7.75
CA ARG A 103 -1.36 15.30 -7.92
C ARG A 103 -1.71 15.23 -9.39
N GLY A 104 -1.73 14.02 -9.93
CA GLY A 104 -2.23 13.78 -11.29
C GLY A 104 -3.74 14.02 -11.41
N PRO A 105 -4.30 13.91 -12.63
CA PRO A 105 -5.73 14.17 -12.91
C PRO A 105 -6.71 13.37 -12.05
N HIS A 106 -6.31 12.18 -11.61
CA HIS A 106 -7.12 11.27 -10.77
C HIS A 106 -6.74 11.33 -9.29
N GLY A 107 -5.96 12.33 -8.87
CA GLY A 107 -5.52 12.51 -7.48
C GLY A 107 -4.37 11.62 -7.04
N LYS A 108 -3.84 10.74 -7.91
CA LYS A 108 -2.64 9.93 -7.62
C LYS A 108 -1.44 10.86 -7.38
N PRO A 109 -0.75 10.76 -6.22
CA PRO A 109 0.44 11.54 -5.97
C PRO A 109 1.60 11.01 -6.84
N ALA A 110 2.40 11.93 -7.37
CA ALA A 110 3.60 11.65 -8.14
C ALA A 110 4.75 12.52 -7.61
N LEU A 111 5.98 12.00 -7.66
CA LEU A 111 7.16 12.79 -7.32
C LEU A 111 7.43 13.81 -8.43
N THR A 112 7.74 15.05 -8.06
CA THR A 112 8.08 16.09 -9.05
C THR A 112 9.47 15.88 -9.65
N THR A 113 10.35 15.15 -8.94
CA THR A 113 11.75 14.93 -9.31
C THR A 113 12.21 13.56 -8.81
N GLY A 114 13.20 12.96 -9.48
CA GLY A 114 13.89 11.76 -8.99
C GLY A 114 13.58 10.46 -9.75
N GLY A 115 12.75 10.48 -10.80
CA GLY A 115 12.60 9.37 -11.75
C GLY A 115 12.04 8.06 -11.18
N LEU A 116 11.51 8.10 -9.94
CA LEU A 116 10.86 6.98 -9.29
C LEU A 116 9.35 7.07 -9.46
N GLU A 117 8.76 5.93 -9.78
CA GLU A 117 7.32 5.72 -9.76
C GLU A 117 6.96 4.95 -8.50
N PHE A 118 5.82 5.29 -7.91
CA PHE A 118 5.36 4.62 -6.70
C PHE A 118 3.84 4.41 -6.68
N ASN A 119 3.43 3.47 -5.83
CA ASN A 119 2.05 3.28 -5.44
C ASN A 119 1.98 3.05 -3.94
N LEU A 120 0.96 3.62 -3.29
CA LEU A 120 0.67 3.46 -1.88
C LEU A 120 -0.75 2.90 -1.78
N SER A 121 -0.88 1.73 -1.15
CA SER A 121 -2.17 1.17 -0.74
C SER A 121 -2.12 0.85 0.76
N ASP A 122 -3.23 1.06 1.44
CA ASP A 122 -3.38 0.80 2.87
C ASP A 122 -4.73 0.16 3.16
N THR A 123 -4.72 -0.85 4.01
CA THR A 123 -5.92 -1.47 4.57
C THR A 123 -6.04 -1.08 6.04
N LYS A 124 -7.10 -1.52 6.72
CA LYS A 124 -7.39 -1.17 8.12
C LYS A 124 -6.22 -1.42 9.09
N ASP A 125 -5.29 -2.30 8.73
CA ASP A 125 -4.25 -2.80 9.63
C ASP A 125 -2.86 -3.00 8.98
N ALA A 126 -2.67 -2.63 7.72
CA ALA A 126 -1.36 -2.69 7.06
C ALA A 126 -1.21 -1.64 5.95
N VAL A 127 0.04 -1.41 5.53
CA VAL A 127 0.42 -0.53 4.42
C VAL A 127 1.32 -1.31 3.45
N LEU A 128 1.11 -1.05 2.16
CA LEU A 128 1.94 -1.51 1.05
C LEU A 128 2.44 -0.30 0.25
N VAL A 129 3.75 -0.24 0.02
CA VAL A 129 4.37 0.73 -0.90
C VAL A 129 5.12 -0.02 -1.99
N GLY A 130 4.70 0.16 -3.23
CA GLY A 130 5.44 -0.28 -4.41
C GLY A 130 6.34 0.85 -4.93
N ILE A 131 7.57 0.53 -5.30
CA ILE A 131 8.54 1.45 -5.93
C ILE A 131 9.08 0.82 -7.21
N SER A 132 9.16 1.59 -8.30
CA SER A 132 9.83 1.20 -9.55
C SER A 132 10.60 2.38 -10.15
N SER A 133 11.40 2.10 -11.18
CA SER A 133 12.11 3.11 -11.96
C SER A 133 11.50 3.23 -13.35
N GLY A 134 10.96 4.41 -13.67
CA GLY A 134 10.48 4.75 -15.02
C GLY A 134 9.25 4.01 -15.54
N GLN A 135 8.61 3.13 -14.76
CA GLN A 135 7.41 2.40 -15.16
C GLN A 135 6.25 2.68 -14.20
N ALA A 136 5.09 3.05 -14.72
CA ALA A 136 3.93 3.23 -13.86
C ALA A 136 3.53 1.89 -13.21
N ILE A 137 3.30 1.89 -11.89
CA ILE A 137 2.89 0.71 -11.15
C ILE A 137 1.58 0.93 -10.37
N GLY A 138 0.84 -0.17 -10.24
CA GLY A 138 -0.27 -0.37 -9.31
C GLY A 138 0.17 -1.31 -8.19
N ALA A 139 -0.26 -1.05 -6.96
CA ALA A 139 -0.11 -1.97 -5.86
C ALA A 139 -1.38 -1.86 -5.02
N ASP A 140 -1.99 -2.99 -4.67
CA ASP A 140 -3.18 -2.99 -3.84
C ASP A 140 -3.06 -4.00 -2.71
N ILE A 141 -3.73 -3.70 -1.59
CA ILE A 141 -3.75 -4.56 -0.41
C ILE A 141 -5.10 -4.50 0.27
N GLU A 142 -5.68 -5.67 0.55
CA GLU A 142 -6.95 -5.80 1.25
C GLU A 142 -6.84 -6.81 2.40
N THR A 143 -7.59 -6.59 3.48
CA THR A 143 -7.66 -7.55 4.60
C THR A 143 -8.80 -8.54 4.36
N SER A 144 -8.47 -9.84 4.39
CA SER A 144 -9.42 -10.92 4.11
C SER A 144 -10.53 -11.09 5.15
N ASP A 145 -10.38 -10.54 6.34
CA ASP A 145 -11.33 -10.65 7.45
C ASP A 145 -12.48 -9.62 7.39
N ARG A 146 -12.50 -8.73 6.38
CA ARG A 146 -13.56 -7.73 6.24
C ARG A 146 -14.89 -8.39 5.89
N GLU A 147 -15.92 -8.18 6.72
CA GLU A 147 -17.28 -8.59 6.37
C GLU A 147 -17.87 -7.60 5.36
N VAL A 148 -18.11 -8.08 4.14
CA VAL A 148 -18.74 -7.35 3.05
C VAL A 148 -19.60 -8.34 2.28
N ASP A 149 -20.74 -7.88 1.76
CA ASP A 149 -21.49 -8.64 0.77
C ASP A 149 -20.74 -8.60 -0.56
N HIS A 150 -19.73 -9.48 -0.69
CA HIS A 150 -18.82 -9.50 -1.83
C HIS A 150 -19.53 -9.87 -3.13
N LEU A 151 -20.68 -10.55 -3.07
CA LEU A 151 -21.46 -10.85 -4.27
C LEU A 151 -22.23 -9.63 -4.75
N ALA A 152 -22.89 -8.89 -3.86
CA ALA A 152 -23.59 -7.66 -4.22
C ALA A 152 -22.61 -6.59 -4.72
N VAL A 153 -21.43 -6.47 -4.10
CA VAL A 153 -20.38 -5.59 -4.62
C VAL A 153 -19.90 -6.09 -5.98
N GLY A 154 -19.58 -7.38 -6.11
CA GLY A 154 -19.08 -7.96 -7.36
C GLY A 154 -20.00 -7.71 -8.56
N ASP A 155 -21.32 -7.83 -8.38
CA ASP A 155 -22.32 -7.62 -9.44
C ASP A 155 -22.29 -6.20 -10.05
N HIS A 156 -21.69 -5.22 -9.37
CA HIS A 156 -21.56 -3.85 -9.87
C HIS A 156 -20.23 -3.54 -10.55
N TYR A 157 -19.18 -4.32 -10.31
CA TYR A 157 -17.81 -3.98 -10.71
C TYR A 157 -17.11 -5.03 -11.58
N PHE A 158 -17.59 -6.28 -11.59
CA PHE A 158 -16.99 -7.36 -12.36
C PHE A 158 -17.80 -7.75 -13.59
N VAL A 159 -17.10 -8.27 -14.60
CA VAL A 159 -17.75 -8.78 -15.82
C VAL A 159 -18.40 -10.16 -15.55
N PRO A 160 -19.36 -10.62 -16.38
CA PRO A 160 -20.11 -11.86 -16.12
C PRO A 160 -19.22 -13.09 -15.86
N ASP A 161 -18.15 -13.27 -16.63
CA ASP A 161 -17.25 -14.43 -16.50
C ASP A 161 -16.49 -14.42 -15.15
N GLU A 162 -16.09 -13.25 -14.67
CA GLU A 162 -15.44 -13.11 -13.35
C GLU A 162 -16.45 -13.37 -12.23
N MET A 163 -17.68 -12.89 -12.37
CA MET A 163 -18.75 -13.16 -11.41
C MET A 163 -19.15 -14.64 -11.39
N GLU A 164 -19.17 -15.32 -12.52
CA GLU A 164 -19.39 -16.76 -12.58
C GLU A 164 -18.26 -17.50 -11.86
N ALA A 165 -17.00 -17.12 -12.09
CA ALA A 165 -15.86 -17.70 -11.38
C ALA A 165 -15.91 -17.45 -9.85
N ILE A 166 -16.36 -16.26 -9.41
CA ILE A 166 -16.57 -15.94 -8.00
C ILE A 166 -17.66 -16.83 -7.40
N ARG A 167 -18.82 -16.95 -8.05
CA ARG A 167 -19.96 -17.74 -7.57
C ARG A 167 -19.63 -19.24 -7.55
N ALA A 168 -18.95 -19.74 -8.58
CA ALA A 168 -18.55 -21.14 -8.70
C ALA A 168 -17.57 -21.60 -7.61
N ALA A 169 -16.85 -20.67 -6.97
CA ALA A 169 -15.91 -20.98 -5.90
C ALA A 169 -16.58 -21.35 -4.56
N GLY A 170 -17.91 -21.21 -4.42
CA GLY A 170 -18.64 -21.65 -3.22
C GLY A 170 -18.14 -20.98 -1.94
N GLU A 171 -17.67 -21.78 -0.97
CA GLU A 171 -17.07 -21.29 0.28
C GLU A 171 -15.83 -20.39 0.03
N GLY A 172 -15.12 -20.59 -1.08
CA GLY A 172 -13.98 -19.78 -1.51
C GLY A 172 -14.36 -18.52 -2.31
N SER A 173 -15.65 -18.20 -2.45
CA SER A 173 -16.12 -17.05 -3.25
C SER A 173 -15.56 -15.72 -2.79
N LYS A 174 -15.40 -15.52 -1.47
CA LYS A 174 -14.82 -14.29 -0.91
C LYS A 174 -13.34 -14.14 -1.27
N GLU A 175 -12.58 -15.22 -1.17
CA GLU A 175 -11.18 -15.24 -1.58
C GLU A 175 -11.05 -14.96 -3.08
N ARG A 176 -11.87 -15.61 -3.91
CA ARG A 176 -11.93 -15.35 -5.36
C ARG A 176 -12.29 -13.91 -5.68
N PHE A 177 -13.26 -13.32 -4.97
CA PHE A 177 -13.61 -11.92 -5.10
C PHE A 177 -12.42 -11.01 -4.80
N LEU A 178 -11.71 -11.23 -3.68
CA LEU A 178 -10.54 -10.43 -3.31
C LEU A 178 -9.39 -10.58 -4.32
N LEU A 179 -9.23 -11.77 -4.91
CA LEU A 179 -8.26 -12.01 -5.97
C LEU A 179 -8.57 -11.23 -7.26
N TYR A 180 -9.86 -11.04 -7.60
CA TYR A 180 -10.23 -10.17 -8.73
C TYR A 180 -10.15 -8.70 -8.37
N TRP A 181 -10.48 -8.35 -7.12
CA TRP A 181 -10.51 -6.98 -6.66
C TRP A 181 -9.13 -6.34 -6.57
N THR A 182 -8.11 -7.14 -6.24
CA THR A 182 -6.72 -6.69 -6.05
C THR A 182 -5.83 -6.90 -7.28
N ARG A 183 -6.40 -7.28 -8.43
CA ARG A 183 -5.69 -7.45 -9.72
C ARG A 183 -5.40 -6.12 -10.41
#